data_AF-A0A6G4QZJ1-F1
#
_entry.id   AF-A0A6G4QZJ1-F1
#
_cell.length_a   1.000
_cell.length_b   1.000
_cell.length_c   1.000
_cell.angle_alpha   90.00
_cell.angle_beta   90.00
_cell.angle_gamma   90.00
#
_symmetry.space_group_name_H-M   'P 1'
#
loop_
_entity.id
_entity.type
_entity.pdbx_description
1 polymer ?
#
loop_
_entity_poly.entity_id
_entity_poly.type
_entity_poly.pdbx_seq_one_letter_code
_entity_poly.pdbx_strand_id
1 'polypeptide(L)'
;MNAAQSLAGRRKLSQAELDMIVTAHEKFVTGKQGGKRASLRFMNLSGLDLSFRNLTDADLSASILDGCRMVRAKLDRASLFGCDLRKADLRQASLQRADLRGACLRGANLSQADLTQADFREGQIAIPHPRKGLDTVKHEVRNGEVDEVNFSGATLDGSQFTGVSAFKADFSDCSLRGAKLSGANLKEANLVGAILDNADVKGANLEGANLQGAVMSGVDTSTARVSGAHMTGALTTSTPEAVNKARELYARCLANQQWCQTGGKEGAAARLDGEDLRPIGDRLKGLRLTAMSARGACFVGMDLSGAQLQGANLQNADLRAANLRGADLRGAKLTGANLTKADLRQAFLSPLPLGPERKTVGSLAAARLRYAMLQTADLSEAVLDGADLRGADFTGARIAKASFRDCDVGQAQGLEFGA
;
A
#
# COMPACT_ATOMS: atom_id res chain seq x y z
N MET A 1 26.77 -21.24 -30.45
CA MET A 1 25.85 -21.88 -29.48
C MET A 1 24.65 -22.38 -30.26
N ASN A 2 24.33 -23.67 -30.14
CA ASN A 2 23.34 -24.33 -31.00
C ASN A 2 21.91 -23.99 -30.59
N ALA A 3 21.03 -23.75 -31.58
CA ALA A 3 19.63 -23.34 -31.44
C ALA A 3 18.69 -24.38 -30.77
N ALA A 4 19.24 -25.47 -30.22
CA ALA A 4 18.51 -26.51 -29.51
C ALA A 4 18.35 -26.25 -27.99
N GLN A 5 18.86 -25.14 -27.47
CA GLN A 5 18.71 -24.75 -26.04
C GLN A 5 17.38 -24.05 -25.73
N SER A 6 16.39 -24.07 -26.62
CA SER A 6 15.28 -23.11 -26.60
C SER A 6 14.16 -23.36 -25.58
N LEU A 7 14.24 -24.33 -24.66
CA LEU A 7 13.34 -24.39 -23.48
C LEU A 7 13.86 -25.27 -22.31
N ALA A 8 14.76 -26.23 -22.56
CA ALA A 8 15.19 -27.22 -21.55
C ALA A 8 16.50 -26.91 -20.79
N GLY A 9 17.17 -25.78 -21.05
CA GLY A 9 18.57 -25.60 -20.62
C GLY A 9 18.95 -24.20 -20.14
N ARG A 10 18.07 -23.48 -19.44
CA ARG A 10 18.51 -22.27 -18.72
C ARG A 10 19.55 -22.67 -17.69
N ARG A 11 20.74 -22.04 -17.72
CA ARG A 11 21.80 -22.31 -16.73
C ARG A 11 21.25 -22.03 -15.33
N LYS A 12 21.21 -23.07 -14.50
CA LYS A 12 20.86 -22.93 -13.08
C LYS A 12 22.04 -22.36 -12.33
N LEU A 13 21.83 -21.27 -11.60
CA LEU A 13 22.84 -20.75 -10.68
C LEU A 13 22.77 -21.47 -9.34
N SER A 14 23.93 -21.64 -8.72
CA SER A 14 24.03 -21.89 -7.29
C SER A 14 23.85 -20.58 -6.50
N GLN A 15 23.51 -20.70 -5.22
CA GLN A 15 23.43 -19.54 -4.32
C GLN A 15 24.76 -18.78 -4.27
N ALA A 16 25.89 -19.49 -4.21
CA ALA A 16 27.22 -18.88 -4.18
C ALA A 16 27.53 -18.07 -5.46
N GLU A 17 27.19 -18.59 -6.64
CA GLU A 17 27.35 -17.84 -7.90
C GLU A 17 26.46 -16.59 -7.93
N LEU A 18 25.21 -16.74 -7.48
CA LEU A 18 24.28 -15.61 -7.37
C LEU A 18 24.83 -14.55 -6.43
N ASP A 19 25.30 -14.93 -5.23
CA ASP A 19 25.84 -14.02 -4.24
C ASP A 19 27.04 -13.24 -4.75
N MET A 20 27.94 -13.90 -5.51
CA MET A 20 29.06 -13.22 -6.15
C MET A 20 28.60 -12.17 -7.16
N ILE A 21 27.63 -12.51 -8.02
CA ILE A 21 27.08 -11.59 -9.04
C ILE A 21 26.39 -10.40 -8.36
N VAL A 22 25.57 -10.68 -7.35
CA VAL A 22 24.80 -9.64 -6.64
C VAL A 22 25.72 -8.76 -5.80
N THR A 23 26.79 -9.30 -5.20
CA THR A 23 27.80 -8.49 -4.49
C THR A 23 28.53 -7.54 -5.45
N ALA A 24 28.87 -8.01 -6.66
CA ALA A 24 29.43 -7.14 -7.69
C ALA A 24 28.43 -6.07 -8.15
N HIS A 25 27.14 -6.40 -8.19
CA HIS A 25 26.09 -5.46 -8.53
C HIS A 25 25.83 -4.42 -7.45
N GLU A 26 25.86 -4.80 -6.18
CA GLU A 26 25.75 -3.86 -5.05
C GLU A 26 26.90 -2.85 -5.04
N LYS A 27 28.11 -3.29 -5.41
CA LYS A 27 29.25 -2.39 -5.67
C LYS A 27 28.98 -1.45 -6.85
N PHE A 28 28.36 -1.93 -7.93
CA PHE A 28 27.97 -1.10 -9.07
C PHE A 28 26.95 -0.02 -8.67
N VAL A 29 25.88 -0.40 -7.96
CA VAL A 29 24.83 0.54 -7.52
C VAL A 29 25.40 1.59 -6.55
N THR A 30 26.40 1.21 -5.74
CA THR A 30 27.06 2.13 -4.78
C THR A 30 28.30 2.86 -5.34
N GLY A 31 28.63 2.68 -6.63
CA GLY A 31 29.79 3.35 -7.27
C GLY A 31 31.15 2.88 -6.76
N LYS A 32 31.24 1.69 -6.14
CA LYS A 32 32.49 1.13 -5.61
C LYS A 32 33.29 0.40 -6.71
N GLN A 33 34.62 0.39 -6.56
CA GLN A 33 35.51 -0.32 -7.49
C GLN A 33 35.17 -1.82 -7.60
N GLY A 34 35.33 -2.36 -8.81
CA GLY A 34 34.95 -3.75 -9.13
C GLY A 34 33.44 -3.98 -9.26
N GLY A 35 32.64 -2.91 -9.28
CA GLY A 35 31.20 -2.99 -9.50
C GLY A 35 30.84 -3.43 -10.91
N LYS A 36 29.91 -4.38 -11.04
CA LYS A 36 29.35 -4.82 -12.33
C LYS A 36 27.84 -4.98 -12.24
N ARG A 37 27.10 -4.40 -13.18
CA ARG A 37 25.64 -4.57 -13.28
C ARG A 37 25.27 -6.06 -13.37
N ALA A 38 24.33 -6.52 -12.56
CA ALA A 38 23.80 -7.88 -12.64
C ALA A 38 23.03 -8.03 -13.95
N SER A 39 23.56 -8.85 -14.87
CA SER A 39 22.86 -9.32 -16.05
C SER A 39 22.62 -10.81 -15.86
N LEU A 40 21.41 -11.14 -15.40
CA LEU A 40 20.94 -12.47 -15.07
C LEU A 40 19.89 -12.93 -16.08
N ARG A 41 19.99 -12.52 -17.35
CA ARG A 41 19.02 -12.86 -18.41
C ARG A 41 19.04 -14.34 -18.76
N PHE A 42 17.87 -14.92 -19.02
CA PHE A 42 17.71 -16.34 -19.39
C PHE A 42 18.36 -17.32 -18.41
N MET A 43 18.44 -16.94 -17.12
CA MET A 43 19.01 -17.78 -16.07
C MET A 43 17.91 -18.53 -15.30
N ASN A 44 18.29 -19.63 -14.66
CA ASN A 44 17.42 -20.32 -13.71
C ASN A 44 17.89 -20.02 -12.28
N LEU A 45 17.06 -19.28 -11.56
CA LEU A 45 17.24 -18.81 -10.18
C LEU A 45 16.22 -19.47 -9.23
N SER A 46 15.58 -20.57 -9.66
CA SER A 46 14.47 -21.18 -8.92
C SER A 46 14.89 -21.60 -7.52
N GLY A 47 14.11 -21.19 -6.51
CA GLY A 47 14.34 -21.48 -5.10
C GLY A 47 15.55 -20.80 -4.45
N LEU A 48 16.24 -19.89 -5.15
CA LEU A 48 17.37 -19.14 -4.58
C LEU A 48 16.88 -18.00 -3.68
N ASP A 49 17.78 -17.48 -2.85
CA ASP A 49 17.50 -16.37 -1.94
C ASP A 49 18.19 -15.06 -2.40
N LEU A 50 17.38 -14.02 -2.54
CA LEU A 50 17.71 -12.66 -2.90
C LEU A 50 17.15 -11.67 -1.86
N SER A 51 16.70 -12.16 -0.70
CA SER A 51 16.12 -11.33 0.37
C SER A 51 17.10 -10.24 0.79
N PHE A 52 16.59 -9.04 1.02
CA PHE A 52 17.35 -7.85 1.45
C PHE A 52 18.44 -7.36 0.48
N ARG A 53 18.61 -8.01 -0.69
CA ARG A 53 19.65 -7.64 -1.66
C ARG A 53 19.26 -6.42 -2.48
N ASN A 54 20.26 -5.67 -2.92
CA ASN A 54 20.04 -4.54 -3.81
C ASN A 54 20.31 -4.92 -5.27
N LEU A 55 19.23 -5.09 -6.03
CA LEU A 55 19.14 -5.42 -7.46
C LEU A 55 18.60 -4.24 -8.29
N THR A 56 18.80 -3.01 -7.81
CA THR A 56 18.37 -1.80 -8.52
C THR A 56 19.02 -1.73 -9.90
N ASP A 57 18.21 -1.50 -10.94
CA ASP A 57 18.64 -1.54 -12.35
C ASP A 57 19.15 -2.91 -12.83
N ALA A 58 18.99 -4.01 -12.09
CA ALA A 58 19.39 -5.34 -12.55
C ALA A 58 18.55 -5.79 -13.77
N ASP A 59 19.13 -6.66 -14.61
CA ASP A 59 18.45 -7.24 -15.76
C ASP A 59 18.23 -8.73 -15.53
N LEU A 60 16.98 -9.11 -15.25
CA LEU A 60 16.52 -10.48 -15.00
C LEU A 60 15.58 -10.97 -16.12
N SER A 61 15.64 -10.35 -17.30
CA SER A 61 14.72 -10.65 -18.41
C SER A 61 14.74 -12.13 -18.79
N ALA A 62 13.56 -12.71 -19.02
CA ALA A 62 13.36 -14.11 -19.40
C ALA A 62 13.89 -15.18 -18.43
N SER A 63 14.15 -14.83 -17.17
CA SER A 63 14.68 -15.77 -16.17
C SER A 63 13.59 -16.51 -15.40
N ILE A 64 13.94 -17.68 -14.86
CA ILE A 64 13.05 -18.45 -13.97
C ILE A 64 13.39 -18.08 -12.54
N LEU A 65 12.42 -17.56 -11.82
CA LEU A 65 12.44 -17.18 -10.41
C LEU A 65 11.36 -17.96 -9.63
N ASP A 66 10.95 -19.13 -10.12
CA ASP A 66 9.97 -20.02 -9.49
C ASP A 66 10.39 -20.35 -8.04
N GLY A 67 9.54 -19.99 -7.08
CA GLY A 67 9.79 -20.17 -5.65
C GLY A 67 10.98 -19.38 -5.09
N CYS A 68 11.51 -18.40 -5.82
CA CYS A 68 12.64 -17.58 -5.37
C CYS A 68 12.20 -16.67 -4.20
N ARG A 69 13.06 -16.56 -3.18
CA ARG A 69 12.82 -15.69 -2.03
C ARG A 69 13.45 -14.33 -2.29
N MET A 70 12.64 -13.27 -2.32
CA MET A 70 13.02 -11.89 -2.61
C MET A 70 12.43 -10.92 -1.57
N VAL A 71 12.25 -11.39 -0.33
CA VAL A 71 11.66 -10.59 0.76
C VAL A 71 12.51 -9.35 1.00
N ARG A 72 11.90 -8.16 0.93
CA ARG A 72 12.58 -6.87 1.10
C ARG A 72 13.76 -6.64 0.13
N ALA A 73 13.79 -7.35 -0.99
CA ALA A 73 14.76 -7.07 -2.05
C ALA A 73 14.46 -5.71 -2.70
N LYS A 74 15.50 -4.99 -3.14
CA LYS A 74 15.35 -3.76 -3.93
C LYS A 74 15.53 -4.06 -5.41
N LEU A 75 14.44 -4.09 -6.16
CA LEU A 75 14.34 -4.35 -7.60
C LEU A 75 13.87 -3.08 -8.34
N ASP A 76 14.18 -1.90 -7.81
CA ASP A 76 13.79 -0.64 -8.40
C ASP A 76 14.38 -0.52 -9.82
N ARG A 77 13.54 -0.20 -10.80
CA ARG A 77 13.90 -0.14 -12.23
C ARG A 77 14.54 -1.42 -12.78
N ALA A 78 14.43 -2.54 -12.08
CA ALA A 78 14.90 -3.81 -12.58
C ALA A 78 14.05 -4.24 -13.79
N SER A 79 14.67 -4.91 -14.76
CA SER A 79 13.94 -5.53 -15.85
C SER A 79 13.61 -6.97 -15.48
N LEU A 80 12.32 -7.21 -15.26
CA LEU A 80 11.70 -8.51 -15.02
C LEU A 80 10.85 -8.93 -16.24
N PHE A 81 11.19 -8.40 -17.41
CA PHE A 81 10.46 -8.65 -18.65
C PHE A 81 10.39 -10.15 -18.94
N GLY A 82 9.18 -10.69 -19.11
CA GLY A 82 8.95 -12.10 -19.45
C GLY A 82 9.53 -13.12 -18.46
N CYS A 83 9.82 -12.73 -17.21
CA CYS A 83 10.31 -13.66 -16.21
C CYS A 83 9.19 -14.55 -15.63
N ASP A 84 9.58 -15.67 -15.05
CA ASP A 84 8.66 -16.59 -14.37
C ASP A 84 8.82 -16.43 -12.86
N LEU A 85 7.90 -15.71 -12.22
CA LEU A 85 7.89 -15.38 -10.79
C LEU A 85 6.89 -16.25 -10.00
N ARG A 86 6.51 -17.42 -10.54
CA ARG A 86 5.56 -18.29 -9.86
C ARG A 86 6.01 -18.60 -8.44
N LYS A 87 5.09 -18.51 -7.47
CA LYS A 87 5.36 -18.81 -6.05
C LYS A 87 6.51 -18.00 -5.43
N ALA A 88 7.00 -16.95 -6.10
CA ALA A 88 8.07 -16.13 -5.58
C ALA A 88 7.59 -15.35 -4.36
N ASP A 89 8.46 -15.21 -3.36
CA ASP A 89 8.18 -14.46 -2.14
C ASP A 89 8.79 -13.06 -2.24
N LEU A 90 8.00 -12.09 -2.68
CA LEU A 90 8.36 -10.68 -2.86
C LEU A 90 7.77 -9.78 -1.77
N ARG A 91 7.45 -10.35 -0.60
CA ARG A 91 6.89 -9.57 0.51
C ARG A 91 7.78 -8.39 0.84
N GLN A 92 7.17 -7.20 0.92
CA GLN A 92 7.87 -5.94 1.24
C GLN A 92 9.04 -5.60 0.30
N ALA A 93 9.12 -6.23 -0.88
CA ALA A 93 10.12 -5.90 -1.88
C ALA A 93 9.80 -4.53 -2.51
N SER A 94 10.85 -3.82 -2.93
CA SER A 94 10.73 -2.57 -3.68
C SER A 94 10.88 -2.88 -5.16
N LEU A 95 9.86 -2.60 -5.96
CA LEU A 95 9.79 -2.82 -7.41
C LEU A 95 9.40 -1.51 -8.11
N GLN A 96 9.90 -0.39 -7.61
CA GLN A 96 9.57 0.95 -8.13
C GLN A 96 9.96 1.05 -9.59
N ARG A 97 8.99 1.32 -10.47
CA ARG A 97 9.23 1.43 -11.92
C ARG A 97 9.87 0.17 -12.52
N ALA A 98 9.70 -1.00 -11.91
CA ALA A 98 10.17 -2.25 -12.48
C ALA A 98 9.37 -2.60 -13.74
N ASP A 99 10.05 -3.19 -14.73
CA ASP A 99 9.41 -3.69 -15.96
C ASP A 99 9.01 -5.14 -15.75
N LEU A 100 7.73 -5.39 -15.51
CA LEU A 100 7.12 -6.70 -15.28
C LEU A 100 6.31 -7.17 -16.50
N ARG A 101 6.49 -6.56 -17.68
CA ARG A 101 5.68 -6.90 -18.86
C ARG A 101 5.88 -8.38 -19.23
N GLY A 102 4.78 -9.10 -19.41
CA GLY A 102 4.81 -10.53 -19.73
C GLY A 102 5.34 -11.45 -18.62
N ALA A 103 5.56 -10.94 -17.40
CA ALA A 103 5.98 -11.77 -16.27
C ALA A 103 4.83 -12.68 -15.78
N CYS A 104 5.14 -13.91 -15.36
CA CYS A 104 4.17 -14.81 -14.76
C CYS A 104 4.19 -14.68 -13.24
N LEU A 105 3.11 -14.19 -12.64
CA LEU A 105 3.01 -13.93 -11.19
C LEU A 105 2.15 -14.94 -10.43
N ARG A 106 1.74 -16.05 -11.05
CA ARG A 106 0.79 -17.00 -10.44
C ARG A 106 1.31 -17.53 -9.10
N GLY A 107 0.52 -17.36 -8.04
CA GLY A 107 0.90 -17.75 -6.68
C GLY A 107 2.03 -16.94 -6.06
N ALA A 108 2.51 -15.87 -6.71
CA ALA A 108 3.52 -15.00 -6.14
C ALA A 108 2.94 -14.20 -4.97
N ASN A 109 3.76 -13.99 -3.95
CA ASN A 109 3.40 -13.18 -2.79
C ASN A 109 4.09 -11.82 -2.87
N LEU A 110 3.33 -10.79 -3.21
CA LEU A 110 3.73 -9.39 -3.28
C LEU A 110 3.08 -8.57 -2.15
N SER A 111 2.68 -9.20 -1.04
CA SER A 111 2.04 -8.48 0.06
C SER A 111 2.98 -7.40 0.60
N GLN A 112 2.46 -6.19 0.79
CA GLN A 112 3.22 -5.00 1.22
C GLN A 112 4.38 -4.60 0.29
N ALA A 113 4.48 -5.15 -0.93
CA ALA A 113 5.50 -4.73 -1.89
C ALA A 113 5.20 -3.32 -2.43
N ASP A 114 6.24 -2.60 -2.83
CA ASP A 114 6.12 -1.27 -3.43
C ASP A 114 6.33 -1.36 -4.95
N LEU A 115 5.23 -1.38 -5.69
CA LEU A 115 5.11 -1.52 -7.14
C LEU A 115 4.67 -0.19 -7.80
N THR A 116 4.90 0.92 -7.15
CA THR A 116 4.59 2.26 -7.67
C THR A 116 5.23 2.43 -9.06
N GLN A 117 4.41 2.82 -10.03
CA GLN A 117 4.76 2.99 -11.44
C GLN A 117 5.37 1.74 -12.13
N ALA A 118 5.18 0.54 -11.58
CA ALA A 118 5.58 -0.70 -12.24
C ALA A 118 4.75 -0.96 -13.51
N ASP A 119 5.36 -1.61 -14.51
CA ASP A 119 4.73 -1.88 -15.80
C ASP A 119 4.37 -3.37 -15.94
N PHE A 120 3.08 -3.70 -15.91
CA PHE A 120 2.56 -5.06 -16.05
C PHE A 120 1.94 -5.32 -17.42
N ARG A 121 2.04 -4.38 -18.38
CA ARG A 121 1.42 -4.54 -19.70
C ARG A 121 1.83 -5.86 -20.35
N GLU A 122 0.98 -6.36 -21.23
CA GLU A 122 1.32 -7.56 -21.97
C GLU A 122 2.64 -7.39 -22.74
N GLY A 123 3.44 -8.46 -22.73
CA GLY A 123 4.75 -8.48 -23.35
C GLY A 123 5.12 -9.91 -23.68
N GLN A 124 5.76 -10.10 -24.83
CA GLN A 124 6.28 -11.40 -25.24
C GLN A 124 7.74 -11.26 -25.66
N ILE A 125 8.55 -12.22 -25.25
CA ILE A 125 9.95 -12.31 -25.66
C ILE A 125 10.02 -13.23 -26.88
N ALA A 126 10.48 -12.68 -27.99
CA ALA A 126 10.78 -13.48 -29.18
C ALA A 126 12.09 -14.24 -28.97
N ILE A 127 12.05 -15.56 -29.19
CA ILE A 127 13.20 -16.46 -29.15
C ILE A 127 13.39 -17.12 -30.51
N PRO A 128 14.63 -17.37 -30.95
CA PRO A 128 14.88 -18.10 -32.19
C PRO A 128 14.28 -19.51 -32.14
N HIS A 129 13.45 -19.86 -33.13
CA HIS A 129 12.89 -21.21 -33.28
C HIS A 129 13.60 -21.97 -34.40
N PRO A 130 14.05 -23.22 -34.19
CA PRO A 130 14.84 -23.98 -35.16
C PRO A 130 14.24 -24.10 -36.56
N ARG A 131 12.91 -24.01 -36.68
CA ARG A 131 12.18 -24.18 -37.96
C ARG A 131 11.25 -23.03 -38.34
N LYS A 132 10.92 -22.12 -37.41
CA LYS A 132 9.88 -21.08 -37.61
C LYS A 132 10.46 -19.67 -37.66
N GLY A 133 11.79 -19.55 -37.59
CA GLY A 133 12.49 -18.27 -37.44
C GLY A 133 12.42 -17.79 -35.99
N LEU A 134 11.24 -17.34 -35.56
CA LEU A 134 10.97 -16.85 -34.20
C LEU A 134 9.78 -17.60 -33.58
N ASP A 135 9.87 -17.87 -32.29
CA ASP A 135 8.77 -18.32 -31.42
C ASP A 135 8.75 -17.39 -30.20
N THR A 136 7.76 -17.54 -29.33
CA THR A 136 7.62 -16.70 -28.14
C THR A 136 7.88 -17.52 -26.89
N VAL A 137 8.52 -16.89 -25.89
CA VAL A 137 8.67 -17.51 -24.57
C VAL A 137 7.26 -17.69 -24.00
N LYS A 138 6.86 -18.96 -23.85
CA LYS A 138 5.61 -19.33 -23.21
C LYS A 138 5.91 -19.82 -21.81
N HIS A 139 5.14 -19.33 -20.84
CA HIS A 139 5.13 -19.90 -19.50
C HIS A 139 4.31 -21.19 -19.54
N GLU A 140 4.88 -22.28 -19.03
CA GLU A 140 4.17 -23.56 -18.96
C GLU A 140 2.94 -23.43 -18.05
N VAL A 141 1.76 -23.73 -18.60
CA VAL A 141 0.54 -23.87 -17.81
C VAL A 141 0.61 -25.22 -17.09
N ARG A 142 0.81 -25.18 -15.77
CA ARG A 142 0.79 -26.38 -14.92
C ARG A 142 -0.59 -26.53 -14.29
N ASN A 143 -1.21 -27.68 -14.46
CA ASN A 143 -2.52 -27.96 -13.87
C ASN A 143 -2.40 -28.02 -12.34
N GLY A 144 -3.29 -27.32 -11.63
CA GLY A 144 -3.36 -27.34 -10.16
C GLY A 144 -2.52 -26.28 -9.43
N GLU A 145 -1.89 -25.33 -10.12
CA GLU A 145 -1.25 -24.19 -9.47
C GLU A 145 -2.28 -23.16 -9.00
N VAL A 146 -2.02 -22.52 -7.86
CA VAL A 146 -2.80 -21.37 -7.38
C VAL A 146 -2.53 -20.22 -8.36
N ASP A 147 -3.56 -19.87 -9.14
CA ASP A 147 -3.46 -18.75 -10.08
C ASP A 147 -3.52 -17.38 -9.37
N GLU A 148 -3.92 -17.36 -8.09
CA GLU A 148 -4.13 -16.15 -7.31
C GLU A 148 -2.81 -15.52 -6.88
N VAL A 149 -2.63 -14.26 -7.25
CA VAL A 149 -1.49 -13.43 -6.83
C VAL A 149 -1.89 -12.65 -5.59
N ASN A 150 -1.01 -12.57 -4.59
CA ASN A 150 -1.27 -11.81 -3.37
C ASN A 150 -0.60 -10.43 -3.44
N PHE A 151 -1.39 -9.37 -3.55
CA PHE A 151 -1.01 -7.96 -3.45
C PHE A 151 -1.51 -7.28 -2.17
N SER A 152 -1.90 -8.05 -1.14
CA SER A 152 -2.47 -7.49 0.10
C SER A 152 -1.56 -6.43 0.72
N GLY A 153 -2.10 -5.23 0.95
CA GLY A 153 -1.36 -4.08 1.47
C GLY A 153 -0.30 -3.48 0.52
N ALA A 154 -0.10 -4.01 -0.70
CA ALA A 154 0.89 -3.50 -1.64
C ALA A 154 0.58 -2.08 -2.12
N THR A 155 1.60 -1.34 -2.54
CA THR A 155 1.45 -0.01 -3.16
C THR A 155 1.68 -0.13 -4.66
N LEU A 156 0.68 0.20 -5.46
CA LEU A 156 0.62 0.02 -6.91
C LEU A 156 0.25 1.37 -7.58
N ASP A 157 0.60 2.49 -6.95
CA ASP A 157 0.19 3.82 -7.41
C ASP A 157 0.80 4.12 -8.80
N GLY A 158 -0.04 4.56 -9.73
CA GLY A 158 0.36 4.86 -11.11
C GLY A 158 0.89 3.67 -11.93
N SER A 159 0.75 2.44 -11.43
CA SER A 159 1.16 1.22 -12.14
C SER A 159 0.33 0.99 -13.42
N GLN A 160 0.92 0.28 -14.39
CA GLN A 160 0.30 0.00 -15.68
C GLN A 160 -0.23 -1.44 -15.72
N PHE A 161 -1.55 -1.61 -15.73
CA PHE A 161 -2.25 -2.89 -15.78
C PHE A 161 -3.15 -3.03 -17.03
N THR A 162 -2.97 -2.19 -18.05
CA THR A 162 -3.82 -2.20 -19.24
C THR A 162 -3.84 -3.59 -19.90
N GLY A 163 -5.04 -4.17 -20.02
CA GLY A 163 -5.27 -5.50 -20.59
C GLY A 163 -4.79 -6.69 -19.74
N VAL A 164 -4.28 -6.47 -18.52
CA VAL A 164 -3.74 -7.54 -17.70
C VAL A 164 -4.85 -8.43 -17.14
N SER A 165 -4.61 -9.75 -17.11
CA SER A 165 -5.45 -10.70 -16.40
C SER A 165 -4.99 -10.88 -14.95
N ALA A 166 -5.79 -10.37 -14.01
CA ALA A 166 -5.61 -10.48 -12.57
C ALA A 166 -6.86 -11.13 -11.93
N PHE A 167 -7.34 -12.20 -12.55
CA PHE A 167 -8.48 -13.00 -12.08
C PHE A 167 -8.21 -13.53 -10.67
N LYS A 168 -9.16 -13.31 -9.74
CA LYS A 168 -9.07 -13.73 -8.32
C LYS A 168 -7.83 -13.24 -7.56
N ALA A 169 -7.12 -12.24 -8.08
CA ALA A 169 -5.99 -11.67 -7.36
C ALA A 169 -6.47 -10.98 -6.07
N ASP A 170 -5.64 -11.06 -5.03
CA ASP A 170 -5.92 -10.42 -3.74
C ASP A 170 -5.28 -9.03 -3.69
N PHE A 171 -6.08 -8.00 -3.83
CA PHE A 171 -5.74 -6.58 -3.71
C PHE A 171 -6.25 -5.98 -2.39
N SER A 172 -6.53 -6.80 -1.37
CA SER A 172 -7.05 -6.28 -0.10
C SER A 172 -6.15 -5.21 0.52
N ASP A 173 -6.77 -4.10 0.92
CA ASP A 173 -6.13 -2.93 1.52
C ASP A 173 -4.93 -2.38 0.72
N CYS A 174 -4.84 -2.63 -0.60
CA CYS A 174 -3.77 -2.10 -1.44
C CYS A 174 -3.99 -0.61 -1.78
N SER A 175 -2.95 0.04 -2.31
CA SER A 175 -3.08 1.38 -2.92
C SER A 175 -2.91 1.22 -4.42
N LEU A 176 -3.87 1.70 -5.21
CA LEU A 176 -3.97 1.65 -6.67
C LEU A 176 -4.24 3.06 -7.22
N ARG A 177 -3.77 4.11 -6.53
CA ARG A 177 -4.08 5.49 -6.89
C ARG A 177 -3.56 5.82 -8.27
N GLY A 178 -4.44 6.29 -9.16
CA GLY A 178 -4.06 6.61 -10.53
C GLY A 178 -3.57 5.42 -11.36
N ALA A 179 -3.73 4.17 -10.90
CA ALA A 179 -3.34 2.99 -11.64
C ALA A 179 -4.13 2.88 -12.96
N LYS A 180 -3.48 2.36 -14.00
CA LYS A 180 -4.10 2.16 -15.32
C LYS A 180 -4.61 0.74 -15.45
N LEU A 181 -5.89 0.54 -15.12
CA LEU A 181 -6.58 -0.76 -15.14
C LEU A 181 -7.48 -0.89 -16.38
N SER A 182 -7.25 -0.08 -17.42
CA SER A 182 -8.10 -0.06 -18.61
C SER A 182 -8.10 -1.43 -19.32
N GLY A 183 -9.29 -2.00 -19.52
CA GLY A 183 -9.44 -3.35 -20.08
C GLY A 183 -8.86 -4.49 -19.23
N ALA A 184 -8.43 -4.24 -17.99
CA ALA A 184 -7.92 -5.29 -17.11
C ALA A 184 -9.03 -6.27 -16.70
N ASN A 185 -8.69 -7.56 -16.59
CA ASN A 185 -9.60 -8.58 -16.10
C ASN A 185 -9.40 -8.81 -14.60
N LEU A 186 -10.25 -8.21 -13.78
CA LEU A 186 -10.29 -8.26 -12.32
C LEU A 186 -11.52 -9.04 -11.81
N LYS A 187 -12.05 -9.96 -12.62
CA LYS A 187 -13.20 -10.78 -12.23
C LYS A 187 -12.88 -11.57 -10.95
N GLU A 188 -13.82 -11.53 -10.00
CA GLU A 188 -13.71 -12.17 -8.68
C GLU A 188 -12.48 -11.74 -7.86
N ALA A 189 -11.82 -10.63 -8.22
CA ALA A 189 -10.70 -10.10 -7.46
C ALA A 189 -11.16 -9.57 -6.09
N ASN A 190 -10.30 -9.72 -5.08
CA ASN A 190 -10.56 -9.18 -3.76
C ASN A 190 -9.97 -7.77 -3.63
N LEU A 191 -10.81 -6.74 -3.60
CA LEU A 191 -10.43 -5.33 -3.50
C LEU A 191 -10.97 -4.69 -2.20
N VAL A 192 -11.20 -5.50 -1.16
CA VAL A 192 -11.70 -5.02 0.14
C VAL A 192 -10.75 -3.97 0.69
N GLY A 193 -11.26 -2.77 1.00
CA GLY A 193 -10.45 -1.69 1.55
C GLY A 193 -9.41 -1.10 0.59
N ALA A 194 -9.36 -1.53 -0.67
CA ALA A 194 -8.40 -1.04 -1.65
C ALA A 194 -8.65 0.44 -1.99
N ILE A 195 -7.58 1.20 -2.21
CA ILE A 195 -7.66 2.62 -2.54
C ILE A 195 -7.40 2.82 -4.03
N LEU A 196 -8.46 3.05 -4.78
CA LEU A 196 -8.48 3.21 -6.24
C LEU A 196 -8.65 4.68 -6.67
N ASP A 197 -8.37 5.66 -5.81
CA ASP A 197 -8.60 7.08 -6.15
C ASP A 197 -7.97 7.44 -7.51
N ASN A 198 -8.79 8.01 -8.40
CA ASN A 198 -8.43 8.39 -9.76
C ASN A 198 -7.86 7.25 -10.64
N ALA A 199 -8.08 5.98 -10.28
CA ALA A 199 -7.70 4.84 -11.11
C ALA A 199 -8.52 4.82 -12.41
N ASP A 200 -7.88 4.45 -13.51
CA ASP A 200 -8.53 4.30 -14.81
C ASP A 200 -9.03 2.87 -14.98
N VAL A 201 -10.32 2.66 -14.73
CA VAL A 201 -10.98 1.35 -14.84
C VAL A 201 -11.81 1.21 -16.12
N LYS A 202 -11.57 2.03 -17.14
CA LYS A 202 -12.37 2.02 -18.37
C LYS A 202 -12.31 0.67 -19.07
N GLY A 203 -13.47 0.06 -19.31
CA GLY A 203 -13.57 -1.27 -19.90
C GLY A 203 -13.04 -2.41 -19.03
N ALA A 204 -12.67 -2.17 -17.77
CA ALA A 204 -12.21 -3.21 -16.87
C ALA A 204 -13.34 -4.19 -16.54
N ASN A 205 -13.00 -5.46 -16.34
CA ASN A 205 -13.93 -6.48 -15.89
C ASN A 205 -13.83 -6.66 -14.37
N LEU A 206 -14.79 -6.13 -13.63
CA LEU A 206 -14.93 -6.20 -12.16
C LEU A 206 -16.12 -7.10 -11.75
N GLU A 207 -16.56 -8.00 -12.62
CA GLU A 207 -17.68 -8.91 -12.34
C GLU A 207 -17.37 -9.77 -11.10
N GLY A 208 -18.28 -9.79 -10.13
CA GLY A 208 -18.09 -10.52 -8.87
C GLY A 208 -16.93 -10.04 -7.99
N ALA A 209 -16.28 -8.92 -8.32
CA ALA A 209 -15.18 -8.39 -7.52
C ALA A 209 -15.68 -7.89 -6.16
N ASN A 210 -14.90 -8.10 -5.10
CA ASN A 210 -15.23 -7.62 -3.78
C ASN A 210 -14.63 -6.23 -3.53
N LEU A 211 -15.44 -5.18 -3.63
CA LEU A 211 -15.08 -3.78 -3.42
C LEU A 211 -15.58 -3.25 -2.07
N GLN A 212 -15.85 -4.13 -1.08
CA GLN A 212 -16.34 -3.69 0.22
C GLN A 212 -15.34 -2.71 0.86
N GLY A 213 -15.81 -1.51 1.17
CA GLY A 213 -14.92 -0.46 1.67
C GLY A 213 -13.85 -0.01 0.68
N ALA A 214 -13.94 -0.28 -0.62
CA ALA A 214 -12.98 0.31 -1.55
C ALA A 214 -13.14 1.83 -1.59
N VAL A 215 -12.05 2.57 -1.73
CA VAL A 215 -12.08 4.02 -1.96
C VAL A 215 -11.92 4.25 -3.45
N MET A 216 -12.90 4.86 -4.09
CA MET A 216 -13.03 5.00 -5.54
C MET A 216 -13.36 6.46 -5.91
N SER A 217 -12.77 7.43 -5.20
CA SER A 217 -13.03 8.85 -5.46
C SER A 217 -12.43 9.22 -6.82
N GLY A 218 -13.24 9.79 -7.71
CA GLY A 218 -12.79 10.15 -9.07
C GLY A 218 -12.64 8.97 -10.04
N VAL A 219 -13.14 7.79 -9.69
CA VAL A 219 -13.14 6.62 -10.58
C VAL A 219 -14.40 6.62 -11.44
N ASP A 220 -14.21 6.57 -12.76
CA ASP A 220 -15.30 6.41 -13.73
C ASP A 220 -15.57 4.92 -13.97
N THR A 221 -16.66 4.41 -13.40
CA THR A 221 -17.10 3.02 -13.56
C THR A 221 -18.11 2.84 -14.69
N SER A 222 -18.46 3.88 -15.47
CA SER A 222 -19.53 3.84 -16.48
C SER A 222 -19.31 2.79 -17.58
N THR A 223 -18.05 2.54 -17.93
CA THR A 223 -17.64 1.58 -18.96
C THR A 223 -17.08 0.28 -18.37
N ALA A 224 -16.99 0.18 -17.05
CA ALA A 224 -16.51 -1.02 -16.37
C ALA A 224 -17.66 -2.04 -16.20
N ARG A 225 -17.35 -3.33 -16.31
CA ARG A 225 -18.33 -4.39 -16.01
C ARG A 225 -18.33 -4.65 -14.51
N VAL A 226 -19.36 -4.19 -13.81
CA VAL A 226 -19.46 -4.30 -12.33
C VAL A 226 -20.62 -5.22 -11.88
N SER A 227 -21.13 -6.07 -12.77
CA SER A 227 -22.23 -6.99 -12.43
C SER A 227 -21.82 -7.95 -11.30
N GLY A 228 -22.62 -7.99 -10.23
CA GLY A 228 -22.34 -8.82 -9.06
C GLY A 228 -21.17 -8.33 -8.19
N ALA A 229 -20.61 -7.14 -8.44
CA ALA A 229 -19.57 -6.58 -7.58
C ALA A 229 -20.13 -6.18 -6.21
N HIS A 230 -19.44 -6.55 -5.13
CA HIS A 230 -19.85 -6.21 -3.76
C HIS A 230 -19.31 -4.83 -3.38
N MET A 231 -20.16 -3.80 -3.36
CA MET A 231 -19.73 -2.40 -3.12
C MET A 231 -20.19 -1.83 -1.77
N THR A 232 -20.51 -2.68 -0.79
CA THR A 232 -20.97 -2.22 0.54
C THR A 232 -19.91 -1.34 1.22
N GLY A 233 -20.25 -0.10 1.55
CA GLY A 233 -19.33 0.86 2.18
C GLY A 233 -18.20 1.36 1.25
N ALA A 234 -18.26 1.09 -0.06
CA ALA A 234 -17.35 1.68 -1.02
C ALA A 234 -17.58 3.20 -1.10
N LEU A 235 -16.51 3.97 -1.04
CA LEU A 235 -16.55 5.43 -1.10
C LEU A 235 -16.33 5.87 -2.54
N THR A 236 -17.38 6.28 -3.23
CA THR A 236 -17.29 6.89 -4.56
C THR A 236 -17.05 8.39 -4.46
N THR A 237 -16.96 9.07 -5.61
CA THR A 237 -16.90 10.53 -5.70
C THR A 237 -17.95 11.17 -4.81
N SER A 238 -17.55 12.16 -4.00
CA SER A 238 -18.46 12.87 -3.10
C SER A 238 -19.68 13.40 -3.84
N THR A 239 -20.84 13.30 -3.20
CA THR A 239 -22.10 13.74 -3.80
C THR A 239 -22.13 15.27 -3.95
N PRO A 240 -22.91 15.82 -4.90
CA PRO A 240 -23.06 17.27 -5.04
C PRO A 240 -23.48 17.96 -3.73
N GLU A 241 -24.28 17.30 -2.90
CA GLU A 241 -24.69 17.80 -1.58
C GLU A 241 -23.49 17.94 -0.64
N ALA A 242 -22.59 16.94 -0.60
CA ALA A 242 -21.37 16.99 0.20
C ALA A 242 -20.43 18.12 -0.27
N VAL A 243 -20.33 18.34 -1.59
CA VAL A 243 -19.55 19.43 -2.18
C VAL A 243 -20.11 20.80 -1.78
N ASN A 244 -21.44 20.96 -1.80
CA ASN A 244 -22.08 22.21 -1.39
C ASN A 244 -21.87 22.50 0.11
N LYS A 245 -21.93 21.47 0.95
CA LYS A 245 -21.64 21.57 2.39
C LYS A 245 -20.17 21.86 2.70
N ALA A 246 -19.25 21.56 1.79
CA ALA A 246 -17.81 21.70 2.02
C ALA A 246 -17.40 23.10 2.51
N ARG A 247 -18.01 24.16 1.95
CA ARG A 247 -17.73 25.54 2.34
C ARG A 247 -18.18 25.83 3.77
N GLU A 248 -19.34 25.31 4.15
CA GLU A 248 -19.89 25.45 5.51
C GLU A 248 -19.05 24.66 6.52
N LEU A 249 -18.74 23.40 6.22
CA LEU A 249 -17.91 22.54 7.07
C LEU A 249 -16.52 23.14 7.29
N TYR A 250 -15.91 23.69 6.23
CA TYR A 250 -14.65 24.40 6.34
C TYR A 250 -14.75 25.68 7.19
N ALA A 251 -15.85 26.43 7.08
CA ALA A 251 -16.08 27.60 7.94
C ALA A 251 -16.20 27.20 9.43
N ARG A 252 -16.80 26.04 9.75
CA ARG A 252 -16.82 25.50 11.12
C ARG A 252 -15.40 25.15 11.62
N CYS A 253 -14.54 24.61 10.76
CA CYS A 253 -13.14 24.37 11.10
C CYS A 253 -12.39 25.67 11.43
N LEU A 254 -12.60 26.72 10.64
CA LEU A 254 -12.00 28.04 10.89
C LEU A 254 -12.53 28.68 12.17
N ALA A 255 -13.82 28.55 12.45
CA ALA A 255 -14.42 29.00 13.71
C ALA A 255 -13.81 28.26 14.91
N ASN A 256 -13.49 26.97 14.78
CA ASN A 256 -12.82 26.22 15.84
C ASN A 256 -11.37 26.68 16.04
N GLN A 257 -10.66 27.00 14.96
CA GLN A 257 -9.32 27.54 15.06
C GLN A 257 -9.31 28.87 15.83
N GLN A 258 -10.25 29.77 15.54
CA GLN A 258 -10.42 31.03 16.28
C GLN A 258 -10.76 30.77 17.76
N TRP A 259 -11.65 29.82 18.01
CA TRP A 259 -12.01 29.37 19.36
C TRP A 259 -10.81 28.89 20.15
N CYS A 260 -9.95 28.07 19.54
CA CYS A 260 -8.73 27.60 20.18
C CYS A 260 -7.67 28.69 20.36
N GLN A 261 -7.61 29.69 19.48
CA GLN A 261 -6.65 30.80 19.57
C GLN A 261 -7.02 31.81 20.65
N THR A 262 -8.31 32.05 20.85
CA THR A 262 -8.81 33.04 21.81
C THR A 262 -9.08 32.46 23.21
N GLY A 263 -8.85 31.16 23.40
CA GLY A 263 -9.22 30.46 24.63
C GLY A 263 -10.72 30.39 24.84
N GLY A 264 -11.49 30.33 23.75
CA GLY A 264 -12.93 30.16 23.73
C GLY A 264 -13.76 31.43 23.73
N LYS A 265 -13.15 32.61 23.51
CA LYS A 265 -13.87 33.90 23.49
C LYS A 265 -14.59 34.18 22.18
N GLU A 266 -14.00 33.76 21.06
CA GLU A 266 -14.53 33.98 19.71
C GLU A 266 -14.54 32.67 18.92
N GLY A 267 -15.48 32.50 17.98
CA GLY A 267 -15.63 31.26 17.22
C GLY A 267 -16.46 30.20 17.96
N ALA A 268 -16.38 28.95 17.52
CA ALA A 268 -17.17 27.85 18.06
C ALA A 268 -16.44 26.51 17.91
N ALA A 269 -16.73 25.55 18.80
CA ALA A 269 -16.21 24.20 18.68
C ALA A 269 -16.67 23.54 17.37
N ALA A 270 -15.74 22.89 16.66
CA ALA A 270 -16.04 22.19 15.41
C ALA A 270 -16.80 20.90 15.70
N ARG A 271 -18.07 20.85 15.30
CA ARG A 271 -18.88 19.63 15.27
C ARG A 271 -19.13 19.20 13.82
N LEU A 272 -18.52 18.07 13.48
CA LEU A 272 -18.41 17.48 12.15
C LEU A 272 -18.78 15.98 12.19
N ASP A 273 -19.57 15.55 13.17
CA ASP A 273 -19.95 14.15 13.37
C ASP A 273 -20.70 13.61 12.13
N GLY A 274 -20.22 12.51 11.56
CA GLY A 274 -20.82 11.84 10.41
C GLY A 274 -20.71 12.58 9.07
N GLU A 275 -19.97 13.69 9.01
CA GLU A 275 -19.84 14.49 7.79
C GLU A 275 -18.77 13.93 6.84
N ASP A 276 -18.98 14.11 5.53
CA ASP A 276 -17.97 13.85 4.49
C ASP A 276 -17.09 15.08 4.31
N LEU A 277 -15.85 15.02 4.78
CA LEU A 277 -14.91 16.14 4.74
C LEU A 277 -13.99 16.07 3.53
N ARG A 278 -14.02 14.99 2.74
CA ARG A 278 -13.20 14.85 1.51
C ARG A 278 -13.33 16.04 0.55
N PRO A 279 -14.53 16.65 0.33
CA PRO A 279 -14.66 17.84 -0.51
C PRO A 279 -13.93 19.09 -0.01
N ILE A 280 -13.55 19.14 1.28
CA ILE A 280 -12.73 20.21 1.81
C ILE A 280 -11.32 20.14 1.22
N GLY A 281 -10.84 18.95 0.87
CA GLY A 281 -9.49 18.72 0.38
C GLY A 281 -8.42 19.04 1.43
N ASP A 282 -7.26 19.50 0.99
CA ASP A 282 -6.07 19.68 1.85
C ASP A 282 -6.12 20.92 2.75
N ARG A 283 -7.26 21.62 2.80
CA ARG A 283 -7.41 22.87 3.57
C ARG A 283 -7.36 22.66 5.09
N LEU A 284 -7.45 21.42 5.57
CA LEU A 284 -7.34 21.09 6.99
C LEU A 284 -5.89 20.91 7.47
N LYS A 285 -4.93 20.90 6.55
CA LYS A 285 -3.50 20.78 6.85
C LYS A 285 -3.03 21.88 7.81
N GLY A 286 -2.34 21.48 8.88
CA GLY A 286 -1.77 22.41 9.86
C GLY A 286 -2.80 23.21 10.69
N LEU A 287 -4.11 23.00 10.49
CA LEU A 287 -5.12 23.75 11.21
C LEU A 287 -5.16 23.37 12.70
N ARG A 288 -5.55 24.35 13.52
CA ARG A 288 -5.82 24.11 14.94
C ARG A 288 -7.26 23.65 15.12
N LEU A 289 -7.41 22.34 15.29
CA LEU A 289 -8.67 21.63 15.41
C LEU A 289 -8.78 20.93 16.78
N THR A 290 -8.14 21.51 17.79
CA THR A 290 -8.13 21.01 19.17
C THR A 290 -9.57 20.80 19.66
N ALA A 291 -9.81 19.67 20.30
CA ALA A 291 -11.10 19.25 20.86
C ALA A 291 -12.28 19.19 19.87
N MET A 292 -12.03 19.18 18.55
CA MET A 292 -13.11 18.99 17.57
C MET A 292 -13.83 17.65 17.77
N SER A 293 -15.13 17.60 17.44
CA SER A 293 -15.88 16.34 17.34
C SER A 293 -16.12 16.01 15.88
N ALA A 294 -15.62 14.87 15.44
CA ALA A 294 -15.81 14.34 14.09
C ALA A 294 -16.00 12.82 14.15
N ARG A 295 -16.92 12.39 15.02
CA ARG A 295 -17.25 10.97 15.19
C ARG A 295 -17.84 10.42 13.90
N GLY A 296 -17.31 9.32 13.38
CA GLY A 296 -17.79 8.71 12.15
C GLY A 296 -17.62 9.59 10.90
N ALA A 297 -16.84 10.67 10.98
CA ALA A 297 -16.60 11.54 9.83
C ALA A 297 -15.63 10.90 8.84
N CYS A 298 -15.72 11.30 7.58
CA CYS A 298 -14.87 10.78 6.50
C CYS A 298 -13.74 11.75 6.15
N PHE A 299 -12.50 11.29 6.38
CA PHE A 299 -11.24 11.98 6.10
C PHE A 299 -10.36 11.24 5.09
N VAL A 300 -10.94 10.29 4.36
CA VAL A 300 -10.17 9.38 3.50
C VAL A 300 -9.32 10.14 2.50
N GLY A 301 -8.03 9.83 2.47
CA GLY A 301 -7.06 10.44 1.56
C GLY A 301 -6.70 11.91 1.85
N MET A 302 -7.28 12.56 2.87
CA MET A 302 -7.04 13.98 3.14
C MET A 302 -5.65 14.25 3.73
N ASP A 303 -5.06 15.41 3.39
CA ASP A 303 -3.88 15.91 4.08
C ASP A 303 -4.25 16.65 5.39
N LEU A 304 -3.94 16.00 6.51
CA LEU A 304 -4.05 16.50 7.88
C LEU A 304 -2.65 16.66 8.52
N SER A 305 -1.58 16.72 7.72
CA SER A 305 -0.22 16.80 8.24
C SER A 305 -0.03 18.08 9.08
N GLY A 306 0.60 17.91 10.24
CA GLY A 306 0.78 18.99 11.22
C GLY A 306 -0.50 19.55 11.84
N ALA A 307 -1.68 18.98 11.58
CA ALA A 307 -2.92 19.44 12.20
C ALA A 307 -2.84 19.26 13.73
N GLN A 308 -3.38 20.21 14.47
CA GLN A 308 -3.43 20.16 15.93
C GLN A 308 -4.80 19.61 16.34
N LEU A 309 -4.84 18.32 16.69
CA LEU A 309 -6.04 17.52 16.96
C LEU A 309 -6.06 17.04 18.43
N GLN A 310 -5.45 17.80 19.34
CA GLN A 310 -5.35 17.39 20.74
C GLN A 310 -6.75 17.26 21.35
N GLY A 311 -7.02 16.14 22.00
CA GLY A 311 -8.34 15.86 22.56
C GLY A 311 -9.48 15.73 21.54
N ALA A 312 -9.19 15.67 20.23
CA ALA A 312 -10.21 15.51 19.21
C ALA A 312 -10.96 14.19 19.37
N ASN A 313 -12.27 14.19 19.09
CA ASN A 313 -13.10 13.01 19.07
C ASN A 313 -13.27 12.48 17.64
N LEU A 314 -12.49 11.48 17.29
CA LEU A 314 -12.42 10.81 16.00
C LEU A 314 -12.92 9.35 16.09
N GLN A 315 -13.78 9.04 17.06
CA GLN A 315 -14.32 7.69 17.23
C GLN A 315 -15.04 7.24 15.95
N ASN A 316 -14.74 6.02 15.50
CA ASN A 316 -15.26 5.44 14.25
C ASN A 316 -15.02 6.30 12.99
N ALA A 317 -14.16 7.32 13.05
CA ALA A 317 -13.84 8.13 11.88
C ALA A 317 -13.13 7.28 10.83
N ASP A 318 -13.39 7.60 9.56
CA ASP A 318 -12.73 6.96 8.44
C ASP A 318 -11.54 7.80 7.98
N LEU A 319 -10.34 7.39 8.37
CA LEU A 319 -9.06 8.05 8.14
C LEU A 319 -8.18 7.23 7.18
N ARG A 320 -8.79 6.35 6.36
CA ARG A 320 -8.03 5.50 5.44
C ARG A 320 -7.15 6.33 4.52
N ALA A 321 -5.87 6.02 4.54
CA ALA A 321 -4.82 6.72 3.82
C ALA A 321 -4.84 8.25 3.94
N ALA A 322 -5.37 8.78 5.05
CA ALA A 322 -5.17 10.16 5.44
C ALA A 322 -3.69 10.38 5.79
N ASN A 323 -3.17 11.56 5.45
CA ASN A 323 -1.84 11.97 5.87
C ASN A 323 -1.93 12.72 7.20
N LEU A 324 -1.54 12.06 8.29
CA LEU A 324 -1.46 12.59 9.66
C LEU A 324 -0.01 12.82 10.09
N ARG A 325 0.93 12.95 9.13
CA ARG A 325 2.35 13.12 9.44
C ARG A 325 2.57 14.34 10.32
N GLY A 326 3.22 14.15 11.46
CA GLY A 326 3.47 15.23 12.42
C GLY A 326 2.22 15.84 13.07
N ALA A 327 1.04 15.25 12.89
CA ALA A 327 -0.19 15.73 13.53
C ALA A 327 -0.10 15.53 15.05
N ASP A 328 -0.64 16.50 15.79
CA ASP A 328 -0.70 16.44 17.25
C ASP A 328 -2.04 15.85 17.69
N LEU A 329 -2.05 14.53 17.90
CA LEU A 329 -3.20 13.71 18.30
C LEU A 329 -3.19 13.42 19.81
N ARG A 330 -2.45 14.19 20.62
CA ARG A 330 -2.35 13.93 22.06
C ARG A 330 -3.72 13.93 22.72
N GLY A 331 -4.04 12.86 23.45
CA GLY A 331 -5.34 12.69 24.09
C GLY A 331 -6.55 12.53 23.14
N ALA A 332 -6.33 12.36 21.83
CA ALA A 332 -7.41 12.15 20.88
C ALA A 332 -8.10 10.78 21.06
N LYS A 333 -9.39 10.73 20.77
CA LYS A 333 -10.20 9.50 20.83
C LYS A 333 -10.39 8.95 19.43
N LEU A 334 -9.68 7.88 19.09
CA LEU A 334 -9.69 7.17 17.82
C LEU A 334 -10.29 5.76 17.96
N THR A 335 -11.07 5.50 19.02
CA THR A 335 -11.70 4.19 19.26
C THR A 335 -12.51 3.76 18.04
N GLY A 336 -12.24 2.57 17.50
CA GLY A 336 -12.91 2.03 16.31
C GLY A 336 -12.62 2.77 14.99
N ALA A 337 -11.73 3.77 14.98
CA ALA A 337 -11.39 4.50 13.77
C ALA A 337 -10.70 3.60 12.73
N ASN A 338 -10.92 3.88 11.45
CA ASN A 338 -10.26 3.17 10.36
C ASN A 338 -9.07 3.98 9.84
N LEU A 339 -7.87 3.56 10.20
CA LEU A 339 -6.58 4.16 9.84
C LEU A 339 -5.82 3.28 8.83
N THR A 340 -6.51 2.40 8.10
CA THR A 340 -5.85 1.53 7.12
C THR A 340 -5.05 2.37 6.13
N LYS A 341 -3.76 2.08 5.97
CA LYS A 341 -2.80 2.86 5.16
C LYS A 341 -2.63 4.34 5.52
N ALA A 342 -3.11 4.80 6.68
CA ALA A 342 -2.88 6.17 7.13
C ALA A 342 -1.38 6.42 7.40
N ASP A 343 -0.91 7.62 7.08
CA ASP A 343 0.45 8.05 7.38
C ASP A 343 0.49 8.80 8.71
N LEU A 344 0.92 8.11 9.77
CA LEU A 344 1.07 8.64 11.13
C LEU A 344 2.54 8.90 11.47
N ARG A 345 3.45 8.97 10.48
CA ARG A 345 4.87 9.19 10.75
C ARG A 345 5.07 10.47 11.55
N GLN A 346 5.86 10.40 12.62
CA GLN A 346 6.13 11.55 13.50
C GLN A 346 4.89 12.15 14.18
N ALA A 347 3.73 11.49 14.13
CA ALA A 347 2.54 11.96 14.84
C ALA A 347 2.72 11.81 16.36
N PHE A 348 2.06 12.69 17.13
CA PHE A 348 2.09 12.68 18.59
C PHE A 348 0.78 12.11 19.14
N LEU A 349 0.83 10.92 19.75
CA LEU A 349 -0.30 10.24 20.39
C LEU A 349 -0.09 10.04 21.90
N SER A 350 0.95 10.65 22.46
CA SER A 350 1.20 10.66 23.90
C SER A 350 0.09 11.37 24.70
N PRO A 351 0.05 11.24 26.04
CA PRO A 351 -0.99 11.87 26.82
C PRO A 351 -0.97 13.39 26.68
N LEU A 352 -2.16 13.99 26.61
CA LEU A 352 -2.34 15.43 26.69
C LEU A 352 -2.34 15.87 28.16
N PRO A 353 -1.34 16.63 28.62
CA PRO A 353 -1.36 17.20 29.97
C PRO A 353 -2.46 18.28 30.06
N LEU A 354 -3.32 18.15 31.08
CA LEU A 354 -4.41 19.10 31.41
C LEU A 354 -4.16 19.85 32.73
N GLY A 355 -3.03 19.58 33.39
CA GLY A 355 -2.64 20.17 34.67
C GLY A 355 -1.58 19.32 35.38
N PRO A 356 -1.18 19.67 36.61
CA PRO A 356 -0.09 19.00 37.34
C PRO A 356 -0.30 17.49 37.54
N GLU A 357 -1.55 17.05 37.74
CA GLU A 357 -1.89 15.64 37.97
C GLU A 357 -2.95 15.09 36.99
N ARG A 358 -3.39 15.92 36.04
CA ARG A 358 -4.45 15.55 35.09
C ARG A 358 -3.84 15.37 33.71
N LYS A 359 -4.05 14.21 33.12
CA LYS A 359 -3.72 13.93 31.73
C LYS A 359 -4.84 13.15 31.05
N THR A 360 -5.02 13.35 29.76
CA THR A 360 -5.91 12.55 28.93
C THR A 360 -5.07 11.71 27.98
N VAL A 361 -5.30 10.41 27.98
CA VAL A 361 -4.57 9.45 27.14
C VAL A 361 -5.23 9.32 25.77
N GLY A 362 -4.42 9.20 24.71
CA GLY A 362 -4.91 8.89 23.38
C GLY A 362 -5.40 7.43 23.29
N SER A 363 -6.58 7.21 22.74
CA SER A 363 -7.17 5.86 22.62
C SER A 363 -7.35 5.48 21.16
N LEU A 364 -6.70 4.41 20.75
CA LEU A 364 -6.79 3.69 19.48
C LEU A 364 -7.48 2.32 19.66
N ALA A 365 -8.21 2.13 20.76
CA ALA A 365 -8.83 0.85 21.06
C ALA A 365 -9.78 0.40 19.93
N ALA A 366 -9.71 -0.86 19.53
CA ALA A 366 -10.45 -1.44 18.41
C ALA A 366 -10.28 -0.71 17.05
N ALA A 367 -9.27 0.16 16.91
CA ALA A 367 -9.00 0.82 15.64
C ALA A 367 -8.39 -0.15 14.62
N ARG A 368 -8.64 0.10 13.33
CA ARG A 368 -8.04 -0.65 12.22
C ARG A 368 -6.82 0.11 11.71
N LEU A 369 -5.62 -0.34 12.04
CA LEU A 369 -4.35 0.26 11.62
C LEU A 369 -3.61 -0.60 10.59
N ARG A 370 -4.34 -1.40 9.80
CA ARG A 370 -3.69 -2.27 8.82
C ARG A 370 -2.84 -1.47 7.84
N TYR A 371 -1.59 -1.87 7.67
CA TYR A 371 -0.64 -1.20 6.78
C TYR A 371 -0.44 0.30 7.07
N ALA A 372 -0.76 0.77 8.27
CA ALA A 372 -0.52 2.15 8.69
C ALA A 372 0.98 2.41 8.91
N MET A 373 1.43 3.62 8.59
CA MET A 373 2.82 4.03 8.73
C MET A 373 3.00 4.80 10.04
N LEU A 374 3.56 4.17 11.08
CA LEU A 374 3.77 4.76 12.41
C LEU A 374 5.25 5.01 12.73
N GLN A 375 6.12 5.03 11.71
CA GLN A 375 7.55 5.19 11.94
C GLN A 375 7.84 6.50 12.68
N THR A 376 8.64 6.43 13.74
CA THR A 376 8.99 7.58 14.58
C THR A 376 7.82 8.33 15.24
N ALA A 377 6.61 7.75 15.25
CA ALA A 377 5.48 8.30 15.99
C ALA A 377 5.67 8.15 17.50
N ASP A 378 5.12 9.07 18.29
CA ASP A 378 5.11 8.98 19.75
C ASP A 378 3.78 8.41 20.24
N LEU A 379 3.76 7.11 20.53
CA LEU A 379 2.63 6.38 21.11
C LEU A 379 2.83 6.11 22.61
N SER A 380 3.71 6.85 23.29
CA SER A 380 3.95 6.64 24.72
C SER A 380 2.64 6.69 25.50
N GLU A 381 2.37 5.69 26.34
CA GLU A 381 1.13 5.54 27.12
C GLU A 381 -0.18 5.43 26.30
N ALA A 382 -0.14 5.34 24.96
CA ALA A 382 -1.35 5.20 24.15
C ALA A 382 -2.04 3.84 24.37
N VAL A 383 -3.37 3.80 24.23
CA VAL A 383 -4.16 2.56 24.39
C VAL A 383 -4.55 2.01 23.02
N LEU A 384 -4.01 0.87 22.61
CA LEU A 384 -4.31 0.21 21.34
C LEU A 384 -5.14 -1.08 21.51
N ASP A 385 -5.73 -1.30 22.68
CA ASP A 385 -6.40 -2.57 23.01
C ASP A 385 -7.43 -3.01 21.95
N GLY A 386 -7.35 -4.25 21.49
CA GLY A 386 -8.23 -4.81 20.45
C GLY A 386 -7.99 -4.26 19.04
N ALA A 387 -6.96 -3.46 18.81
CA ALA A 387 -6.66 -2.90 17.49
C ALA A 387 -6.14 -3.96 16.50
N ASP A 388 -6.49 -3.80 15.23
CA ASP A 388 -5.96 -4.59 14.11
C ASP A 388 -4.73 -3.88 13.54
N LEU A 389 -3.54 -4.37 13.88
CA LEU A 389 -2.24 -3.78 13.55
C LEU A 389 -1.56 -4.51 12.38
N ARG A 390 -2.28 -5.35 11.63
CA ARG A 390 -1.65 -6.20 10.62
C ARG A 390 -0.90 -5.40 9.55
N GLY A 391 0.38 -5.72 9.35
CA GLY A 391 1.23 -5.03 8.38
C GLY A 391 1.56 -3.58 8.71
N ALA A 392 1.18 -3.07 9.88
CA ALA A 392 1.54 -1.72 10.33
C ALA A 392 3.05 -1.61 10.60
N ASP A 393 3.65 -0.45 10.33
CA ASP A 393 5.09 -0.22 10.52
C ASP A 393 5.36 0.75 11.69
N PHE A 394 5.85 0.21 12.80
CA PHE A 394 6.23 0.92 14.01
C PHE A 394 7.74 1.19 14.10
N THR A 395 8.50 1.06 13.03
CA THR A 395 9.96 1.24 13.06
C THR A 395 10.36 2.58 13.69
N GLY A 396 11.05 2.53 14.83
CA GLY A 396 11.49 3.72 15.58
C GLY A 396 10.36 4.46 16.32
N ALA A 397 9.15 3.92 16.39
CA ALA A 397 8.06 4.49 17.17
C ALA A 397 8.37 4.41 18.69
N ARG A 398 7.97 5.43 19.44
CA ARG A 398 8.07 5.42 20.91
C ARG A 398 6.80 4.78 21.46
N ILE A 399 6.91 3.58 22.02
CA ILE A 399 5.76 2.81 22.53
C ILE A 399 5.83 2.59 24.04
N ALA A 400 6.58 3.43 24.76
CA ALA A 400 6.80 3.28 26.20
C ALA A 400 5.47 3.31 26.96
N LYS A 401 5.16 2.25 27.72
CA LYS A 401 3.91 2.08 28.49
C LYS A 401 2.62 2.09 27.64
N ALA A 402 2.72 1.92 26.32
CA ALA A 402 1.54 1.73 25.49
C ALA A 402 0.88 0.38 25.78
N SER A 403 -0.45 0.31 25.69
CA SER A 403 -1.22 -0.92 25.89
C SER A 403 -1.55 -1.55 24.54
N PHE A 404 -1.30 -2.86 24.41
CA PHE A 404 -1.53 -3.65 23.20
C PHE A 404 -2.34 -4.93 23.51
N ARG A 405 -3.29 -4.88 24.46
CA ARG A 405 -4.05 -6.07 24.86
C ARG A 405 -4.95 -6.51 23.71
N ASP A 406 -4.98 -7.81 23.42
CA ASP A 406 -5.83 -8.39 22.37
C ASP A 406 -5.65 -7.77 20.98
N CYS A 407 -4.46 -7.21 20.68
CA CYS A 407 -4.15 -6.68 19.36
C CYS A 407 -3.78 -7.79 18.37
N ASP A 408 -4.21 -7.66 17.11
CA ASP A 408 -3.69 -8.47 16.02
C ASP A 408 -2.43 -7.82 15.44
N VAL A 409 -1.26 -8.36 15.77
CA VAL A 409 0.06 -7.86 15.35
C VAL A 409 0.62 -8.60 14.13
N GLY A 410 -0.20 -9.34 13.39
CA GLY A 410 0.26 -10.16 12.26
C GLY A 410 1.03 -9.33 11.21
N GLN A 411 2.30 -9.68 10.96
CA GLN A 411 3.17 -8.96 10.03
C GLN A 411 3.47 -7.49 10.39
N ALA A 412 3.16 -7.04 11.61
CA ALA A 412 3.57 -5.72 12.07
C ALA A 412 5.10 -5.63 12.17
N GLN A 413 5.66 -4.48 11.78
CA GLN A 413 7.10 -4.21 11.82
C GLN A 413 7.44 -3.27 12.98
N GLY A 414 8.63 -3.39 13.55
CA GLY A 414 9.12 -2.46 14.59
C GLY A 414 8.47 -2.58 15.97
N LEU A 415 7.60 -3.58 16.18
CA LEU A 415 7.09 -3.96 17.50
C LEU A 415 7.92 -5.14 18.03
N GLU A 416 9.03 -4.83 18.70
CA GLU A 416 9.77 -5.83 19.48
C GLU A 416 9.14 -5.87 20.87
N PHE A 417 8.17 -6.76 21.07
CA PHE A 417 7.72 -7.12 22.41
C PHE A 417 8.86 -7.93 23.04
N GLY A 418 9.55 -7.36 24.04
CA GLY A 418 10.56 -8.10 24.78
C GLY A 418 9.98 -9.43 25.25
N ALA A 419 10.70 -10.52 24.94
CA ALA A 419 10.32 -11.89 25.30
C ALA A 419 10.25 -12.10 26.81
#